data_AF-A0AAV3SLG0-F1
#
_entry.id   AF-A0AAV3SLG0-F1
#
_cell.length_a   1.000
_cell.length_b   1.000
_cell.length_c   1.000
_cell.angle_alpha   90.00
_cell.angle_beta   90.00
_cell.angle_gamma   90.00
#
_symmetry.space_group_name_H-M   'P 1'
#
loop_
_entity.id
_entity.type
_entity.pdbx_description
1 polymer ?
#
loop_
_entity_poly.entity_id
_entity_poly.type
_entity_poly.pdbx_seq_one_letter_code
_entity_poly.pdbx_strand_id
1 'polypeptide(L)'
;MGTSETFEETQRFGQPWIWLLIGAVGIVSVIASAGVGLVIVVAIAALFWLVRLTTEVREDGVYVRFAPFHRSFREIRFDEIESCEVTEFDLLTYGGIGIRWTPSTIAYMTARGRGVELQRDGEKSVVIGSQRADELVAEIDGRL
;
A
#
# COMPACT_ATOMS: atom_id res chain seq x y z
N MET A 1 -11.55 -22.68 -11.79
CA MET A 1 -12.61 -22.14 -10.93
C MET A 1 -12.14 -20.76 -10.52
N GLY A 2 -12.60 -19.73 -11.22
CA GLY A 2 -12.14 -18.36 -10.97
C GLY A 2 -12.80 -17.87 -9.70
N THR A 3 -12.02 -17.52 -8.68
CA THR A 3 -12.50 -16.71 -7.56
C THR A 3 -13.00 -15.40 -8.15
N SER A 4 -14.30 -15.13 -8.10
CA SER A 4 -14.87 -13.86 -8.57
C SER A 4 -14.45 -12.76 -7.61
N GLU A 5 -13.35 -12.08 -7.94
CA GLU A 5 -12.89 -10.89 -7.21
C GLU A 5 -13.94 -9.80 -7.41
N THR A 6 -14.55 -9.35 -6.31
CA THR A 6 -15.65 -8.37 -6.36
C THR A 6 -15.12 -6.94 -6.32
N PHE A 7 -13.93 -6.78 -5.73
CA PHE A 7 -13.17 -5.55 -5.75
C PHE A 7 -11.69 -5.86 -5.97
N GLU A 8 -11.04 -5.12 -6.88
CA GLU A 8 -9.59 -5.13 -7.07
C GLU A 8 -9.12 -3.68 -7.24
N GLU A 9 -8.15 -3.26 -6.45
CA GLU A 9 -7.44 -1.98 -6.58
C GLU A 9 -5.93 -2.19 -6.56
N THR A 10 -5.24 -1.78 -7.62
CA THR A 10 -3.77 -1.72 -7.63
C THR A 10 -3.32 -0.26 -7.70
N GLN A 11 -2.72 0.21 -6.61
CA GLN A 11 -2.15 1.54 -6.47
C GLN A 11 -0.63 1.49 -6.63
N ARG A 12 -0.09 2.38 -7.46
CA ARG A 12 1.36 2.59 -7.57
C ARG A 12 1.81 3.67 -6.61
N PHE A 13 3.05 3.54 -6.13
CA PHE A 13 3.71 4.62 -5.43
C PHE A 13 4.13 5.71 -6.43
N GLY A 14 3.26 6.68 -6.64
CA GLY A 14 3.31 7.60 -7.80
C GLY A 14 3.57 9.05 -7.47
N GLN A 15 4.43 9.38 -6.49
CA GLN A 15 4.67 10.79 -6.13
C GLN A 15 5.57 11.51 -7.16
N PRO A 16 5.08 12.52 -7.90
CA PRO A 16 5.83 13.13 -9.01
C PRO A 16 7.15 13.80 -8.58
N TRP A 17 7.18 14.39 -7.38
CA TRP A 17 8.37 15.08 -6.86
C TRP A 17 9.55 14.13 -6.60
N ILE A 18 9.27 12.85 -6.31
CA ILE A 18 10.32 11.82 -6.12
C ILE A 18 11.03 11.56 -7.44
N TRP A 19 10.28 11.46 -8.54
CA TRP A 19 10.85 11.28 -9.88
C TRP A 19 11.70 12.48 -10.32
N LEU A 20 11.28 13.70 -9.96
CA LEU A 20 12.07 14.91 -10.18
C LEU A 20 13.41 14.84 -9.41
N LEU A 21 13.38 14.47 -8.13
CA LEU A 21 14.58 14.34 -7.29
C LEU A 21 15.52 13.27 -7.83
N ILE A 22 15.00 12.08 -8.15
CA ILE A 22 15.76 10.97 -8.74
C ILE A 22 16.41 11.42 -10.05
N GLY A 23 15.66 12.11 -10.92
CA GLY A 23 16.17 12.65 -12.17
C GLY A 23 17.31 13.65 -11.96
N ALA A 24 17.17 14.58 -11.00
CA ALA A 24 18.19 15.56 -10.68
C ALA A 24 19.49 14.90 -10.17
N VAL A 25 19.38 13.95 -9.23
CA VAL A 25 20.55 13.20 -8.70
C VAL A 25 21.20 12.34 -9.79
N GLY A 26 20.40 11.77 -10.71
CA GLY A 26 20.88 11.04 -11.88
C GLY A 26 21.73 11.92 -12.78
N ILE A 27 21.27 13.13 -13.11
CA ILE A 27 22.02 14.10 -13.93
C ILE A 27 23.37 14.45 -13.29
N VAL A 28 23.38 14.76 -11.98
CA VAL A 28 24.62 15.08 -11.25
C VAL A 28 25.59 13.90 -11.29
N SER A 29 25.11 12.68 -11.12
CA SER A 29 25.93 11.46 -11.16
C SER A 29 26.60 11.25 -12.53
N VAL A 30 25.89 11.57 -13.63
CA VAL A 30 26.43 11.52 -14.98
C VAL A 30 27.53 12.58 -15.18
N ILE A 31 27.26 13.83 -14.78
CA ILE A 31 28.23 14.94 -14.92
C ILE A 31 29.51 14.65 -14.12
N ALA A 32 29.39 14.09 -12.92
CA ALA A 32 30.52 13.75 -12.07
C ALA A 32 31.27 12.48 -12.51
N SER A 33 30.85 11.81 -13.60
CA SER A 33 31.38 10.51 -14.03
C SER A 33 31.32 9.44 -12.92
N ALA A 34 30.36 9.56 -12.00
CA ALA A 34 30.20 8.69 -10.86
C ALA A 34 29.38 7.44 -11.26
N GLY A 35 30.00 6.53 -12.00
CA GLY A 35 29.34 5.34 -12.54
C GLY A 35 28.58 4.51 -11.48
N VAL A 36 29.19 4.33 -10.29
CA VAL A 36 28.53 3.64 -9.16
C VAL A 36 27.30 4.41 -8.66
N GLY A 37 27.38 5.75 -8.61
CA GLY A 37 26.26 6.60 -8.21
C GLY A 37 25.08 6.48 -9.18
N LEU A 38 25.34 6.45 -10.48
CA LEU A 38 24.29 6.25 -11.49
C LEU A 38 23.59 4.88 -11.33
N VAL A 39 24.36 3.82 -11.07
CA VAL A 39 23.79 2.48 -10.82
C VAL A 39 22.86 2.49 -9.60
N ILE A 40 23.25 3.14 -8.51
CA ILE A 40 22.42 3.29 -7.31
C ILE A 40 21.14 4.06 -7.63
N VAL A 41 21.23 5.18 -8.36
CA VAL A 41 20.06 5.98 -8.76
C VAL A 41 19.08 5.15 -9.61
N VAL A 42 19.59 4.41 -10.60
CA VAL A 42 18.77 3.53 -11.45
C VAL A 42 18.12 2.42 -10.62
N ALA A 43 18.85 1.81 -9.68
CA ALA A 43 18.30 0.77 -8.81
C ALA A 43 17.17 1.32 -7.91
N ILE A 44 17.35 2.51 -7.34
CA ILE A 44 16.31 3.19 -6.54
C ILE A 44 15.09 3.54 -7.41
N ALA A 45 15.31 4.09 -8.61
CA ALA A 45 14.25 4.40 -9.56
C ALA A 45 13.45 3.14 -9.93
N ALA A 46 14.14 2.04 -10.25
CA ALA A 46 13.52 0.76 -10.54
C ALA A 46 12.72 0.22 -9.34
N LEU A 47 13.27 0.32 -8.12
CA LEU A 47 12.56 -0.08 -6.91
C LEU A 47 11.24 0.69 -6.78
N PHE A 48 11.26 2.03 -6.85
CA PHE A 48 10.05 2.85 -6.74
C PHE A 48 9.02 2.56 -7.85
N TRP A 49 9.47 2.28 -9.08
CA TRP A 49 8.59 1.84 -10.17
C TRP A 49 7.87 0.52 -9.86
N LEU A 50 8.57 -0.40 -9.20
CA LEU A 50 8.07 -1.72 -8.85
C LEU A 50 7.14 -1.71 -7.63
N VAL A 51 7.20 -0.66 -6.78
CA VAL A 51 6.35 -0.59 -5.59
C VAL A 51 4.88 -0.46 -5.97
N ARG A 52 4.07 -1.42 -5.52
CA ARG A 52 2.63 -1.47 -5.75
C ARG A 52 1.91 -2.01 -4.53
N LEU A 53 0.80 -1.39 -4.17
CA LEU A 53 -0.17 -1.91 -3.23
C LEU A 53 -1.35 -2.45 -4.02
N THR A 54 -1.55 -3.75 -3.98
CA THR A 54 -2.75 -4.41 -4.52
C THR A 54 -3.65 -4.80 -3.35
N THR A 55 -4.91 -4.44 -3.44
CA THR A 55 -5.98 -4.81 -2.50
C THR A 55 -7.08 -5.50 -3.29
N GLU A 56 -7.46 -6.69 -2.85
CA GLU A 56 -8.49 -7.52 -3.48
C GLU A 56 -9.49 -7.96 -2.41
N VAL A 57 -10.78 -7.91 -2.72
CA VAL A 57 -11.83 -8.50 -1.88
C VAL A 57 -12.34 -9.74 -2.58
N ARG A 58 -12.09 -10.89 -1.96
CA ARG A 58 -12.47 -12.23 -2.44
C ARG A 58 -13.62 -12.76 -1.60
N GLU A 59 -14.11 -13.94 -1.93
CA GLU A 59 -15.30 -14.53 -1.28
C GLU A 59 -15.07 -14.85 0.22
N ASP A 60 -13.82 -15.11 0.59
CA ASP A 60 -13.37 -15.59 1.90
C ASP A 60 -12.67 -14.51 2.75
N GLY A 61 -12.21 -13.41 2.13
CA GLY A 61 -11.58 -12.33 2.88
C GLY A 61 -10.99 -11.22 2.02
N VAL A 62 -10.24 -10.35 2.70
CA VAL A 62 -9.51 -9.23 2.12
C VAL A 62 -8.05 -9.62 1.93
N TYR A 63 -7.55 -9.43 0.72
CA TYR A 63 -6.21 -9.81 0.29
C TYR A 63 -5.39 -8.57 0.00
N VAL A 64 -4.29 -8.39 0.72
CA VAL A 64 -3.42 -7.22 0.59
C VAL A 64 -2.02 -7.64 0.20
N ARG A 65 -1.45 -7.04 -0.85
CA ARG A 65 -0.07 -7.27 -1.27
C ARG A 65 0.64 -5.97 -1.55
N PHE A 66 1.66 -5.68 -0.75
CA PHE A 66 2.57 -4.56 -0.97
C PHE A 66 3.85 -5.06 -1.64
N ALA A 67 3.86 -5.15 -2.97
CA ALA A 67 5.00 -5.60 -3.77
C ALA A 67 6.07 -4.49 -3.86
N PRO A 68 7.38 -4.83 -3.95
CA PRO A 68 7.98 -6.18 -3.91
C PRO A 68 8.25 -6.69 -2.47
N PHE A 69 7.84 -5.94 -1.45
CA PHE A 69 8.14 -6.25 -0.04
C PHE A 69 7.39 -7.48 0.47
N HIS A 70 6.19 -7.76 -0.08
CA HIS A 70 5.44 -8.98 0.15
C HIS A 70 5.58 -9.95 -1.03
N ARG A 71 5.97 -11.20 -0.74
CA ARG A 71 6.09 -12.27 -1.76
C ARG A 71 4.73 -12.81 -2.19
N SER A 72 3.77 -12.87 -1.28
CA SER A 72 2.41 -13.35 -1.50
C SER A 72 1.40 -12.34 -0.95
N PHE A 73 0.13 -12.50 -1.31
CA PHE A 73 -0.94 -11.77 -0.64
C PHE A 73 -1.00 -12.16 0.83
N ARG A 74 -1.28 -11.18 1.67
CA ARG A 74 -1.67 -11.38 3.06
C ARG A 74 -3.18 -11.39 3.11
N GLU A 75 -3.73 -12.51 3.52
CA GLU A 75 -5.15 -12.74 3.70
C GLU A 75 -5.59 -12.24 5.08
N ILE A 76 -6.77 -11.62 5.13
CA ILE A 76 -7.49 -11.22 6.33
C ILE A 76 -8.89 -11.76 6.15
N ARG A 77 -9.24 -12.81 6.90
CA ARG A 77 -10.52 -13.49 6.72
C ARG A 77 -11.65 -12.67 7.31
N PHE A 78 -12.85 -12.74 6.73
CA PHE A 78 -14.00 -11.99 7.26
C PHE A 78 -14.35 -12.40 8.69
N ASP A 79 -14.15 -13.66 9.09
CA ASP A 79 -14.37 -14.12 10.47
C ASP A 79 -13.45 -13.48 11.51
N GLU A 80 -12.36 -12.85 11.07
CA GLU A 80 -11.40 -12.16 11.93
C GLU A 80 -11.68 -10.65 12.02
N ILE A 81 -12.63 -10.11 11.25
CA ILE A 81 -12.92 -8.68 11.18
C ILE A 81 -14.15 -8.39 12.05
N GLU A 82 -13.97 -7.59 13.10
CA GLU A 82 -15.08 -7.15 13.97
C GLU A 82 -15.83 -5.96 13.39
N SER A 83 -15.10 -5.04 12.76
CA SER A 83 -15.68 -3.87 12.11
C SER A 83 -14.76 -3.34 11.03
N CYS A 84 -15.35 -2.66 10.04
CA CYS A 84 -14.62 -1.94 9.02
C CYS A 84 -15.13 -0.49 8.93
N GLU A 85 -14.21 0.47 8.95
CA GLU A 85 -14.55 1.89 8.93
C GLU A 85 -13.67 2.65 7.95
N VAL A 86 -14.25 3.64 7.26
CA VAL A 86 -13.45 4.56 6.45
C VAL A 86 -12.66 5.47 7.38
N THR A 87 -11.35 5.50 7.20
CA THR A 87 -10.43 6.35 7.97
C THR A 87 -9.69 7.30 7.05
N GLU A 88 -9.40 8.50 7.57
CA GLU A 88 -8.54 9.47 6.90
C GLU A 88 -7.17 9.49 7.59
N PHE A 89 -6.12 9.45 6.79
CA PHE A 89 -4.75 9.49 7.30
C PHE A 89 -3.94 10.56 6.60
N ASP A 90 -3.30 11.35 7.45
CA ASP A 90 -2.28 12.31 7.06
C ASP A 90 -0.87 11.69 7.24
N LEU A 91 0.12 12.13 6.44
CA LEU A 91 1.53 11.71 6.59
C LEU A 91 2.07 12.01 7.98
N LEU A 92 1.51 13.00 8.68
CA LEU A 92 1.89 13.38 10.02
C LEU A 92 1.31 12.43 11.06
N THR A 93 0.07 11.95 10.88
CA THR A 93 -0.60 11.01 11.77
C THR A 93 0.07 9.64 11.73
N TYR A 94 0.46 9.18 10.53
CA TYR A 94 1.07 7.86 10.32
C TYR A 94 2.55 7.90 9.93
N GLY A 95 3.22 9.06 10.03
CA GLY A 95 4.68 9.17 9.94
C GLY A 95 5.30 8.81 8.59
N GLY A 96 4.51 8.77 7.50
CA GLY A 96 5.02 8.50 6.16
C GLY A 96 4.12 7.61 5.31
N ILE A 97 4.72 7.01 4.28
CA ILE A 97 4.08 6.19 3.24
C ILE A 97 4.77 4.83 3.22
N GLY A 98 4.02 3.76 2.99
CA GLY A 98 4.54 2.40 2.88
C GLY A 98 3.83 1.46 3.85
N ILE A 99 4.60 0.54 4.42
CA ILE A 99 4.12 -0.42 5.42
C ILE A 99 4.56 0.08 6.79
N ARG A 100 3.61 0.34 7.69
CA ARG A 100 3.88 0.74 9.08
C ARG A 100 3.41 -0.33 10.05
N TRP A 101 4.30 -0.69 10.96
CA TRP A 101 4.03 -1.65 12.04
C TRP A 101 4.06 -0.92 13.37
N THR A 102 2.89 -0.83 14.01
CA THR A 102 2.69 -0.30 15.35
C THR A 102 2.32 -1.46 16.30
N PRO A 103 2.48 -1.34 17.63
CA PRO A 103 2.02 -2.37 18.56
C PRO A 103 0.55 -2.75 18.40
N SER A 104 -0.31 -1.79 18.03
CA SER A 104 -1.76 -2.01 17.84
C SER A 104 -2.21 -2.21 16.39
N THR A 105 -1.43 -1.73 15.41
CA THR A 105 -1.95 -1.53 14.04
C THR A 105 -0.89 -1.79 12.98
N ILE A 106 -1.30 -2.36 11.85
CA ILE A 106 -0.48 -2.48 10.63
C ILE A 106 -1.14 -1.65 9.53
N ALA A 107 -0.43 -0.66 8.97
CA ALA A 107 -0.96 0.20 7.92
C ALA A 107 -0.22 0.00 6.60
N TYR A 108 -0.96 -0.09 5.49
CA TYR A 108 -0.46 -0.19 4.12
C TYR A 108 -0.94 1.01 3.32
N MET A 109 -0.04 1.93 2.95
CA MET A 109 -0.41 3.17 2.27
C MET A 109 0.58 3.50 1.15
N THR A 110 0.10 4.03 0.03
CA THR A 110 0.93 4.51 -1.11
C THR A 110 0.93 6.03 -1.24
N ALA A 111 0.01 6.72 -0.56
CA ALA A 111 -0.10 8.18 -0.52
C ALA A 111 -0.91 8.63 0.71
N ARG A 112 -1.00 9.96 0.89
CA ARG A 112 -2.00 10.60 1.77
C ARG A 112 -3.41 10.32 1.28
N GLY A 113 -4.37 10.32 2.19
CA GLY A 113 -5.79 10.38 1.83
C GLY A 113 -6.64 9.49 2.71
N ARG A 114 -7.50 8.72 2.04
CA ARG A 114 -8.52 7.87 2.66
C ARG A 114 -8.14 6.41 2.52
N GLY A 115 -8.70 5.59 3.40
CA GLY A 115 -8.59 4.13 3.35
C GLY A 115 -9.54 3.49 4.33
N VAL A 116 -9.32 2.22 4.62
CA VAL A 116 -10.21 1.41 5.44
C VAL A 116 -9.44 0.84 6.61
N GLU A 117 -9.92 1.06 7.82
CA GLU A 117 -9.43 0.39 9.02
C GLU A 117 -10.29 -0.84 9.31
N LEU A 118 -9.63 -1.98 9.43
CA LEU A 118 -10.20 -3.26 9.84
C LEU A 118 -9.85 -3.49 11.30
N GLN A 119 -10.83 -3.47 12.19
CA GLN A 119 -10.66 -3.94 13.56
C GLN A 119 -10.79 -5.46 13.61
N ARG A 120 -9.93 -6.12 14.39
CA ARG A 120 -9.81 -7.58 14.42
C ARG A 120 -9.76 -8.08 15.85
N ASP A 121 -10.55 -9.11 16.17
CA ASP A 121 -10.64 -9.65 17.52
C ASP A 121 -9.30 -10.23 17.97
N GLY A 122 -8.79 -9.74 19.11
CA GLY A 122 -7.52 -10.21 19.69
C GLY A 122 -6.27 -9.97 18.84
N GLU A 123 -6.39 -9.26 17.71
CA GLU A 123 -5.33 -9.05 16.73
C GLU A 123 -5.04 -7.55 16.49
N LYS A 124 -3.96 -7.26 15.77
CA LYS A 124 -3.65 -5.88 15.37
C LYS A 124 -4.67 -5.41 14.32
N SER A 125 -5.16 -4.17 14.45
CA SER A 125 -5.97 -3.55 13.40
C SER A 125 -5.17 -3.42 12.11
N VAL A 126 -5.85 -3.47 10.96
CA VAL A 126 -5.22 -3.31 9.65
C VAL A 126 -5.79 -2.12 8.92
N VAL A 127 -4.95 -1.16 8.57
CA VAL A 127 -5.33 -0.01 7.76
C VAL A 127 -4.86 -0.21 6.33
N ILE A 128 -5.77 -0.11 5.38
CA ILE A 128 -5.51 -0.28 3.94
C ILE A 128 -5.83 1.03 3.24
N GLY A 129 -4.83 1.70 2.70
CA GLY A 129 -5.06 2.90 1.92
C GLY A 129 -5.73 2.60 0.58
N SER A 130 -6.72 3.41 0.21
CA SER A 130 -7.54 3.18 -0.98
C SER A 130 -8.04 4.50 -1.57
N GLN A 131 -7.92 4.63 -2.89
CA GLN A 131 -8.52 5.76 -3.61
C GLN A 131 -10.04 5.61 -3.76
N ARG A 132 -10.56 4.40 -3.49
CA ARG A 132 -11.97 4.03 -3.54
C ARG A 132 -12.41 3.46 -2.18
N ALA A 133 -12.07 4.16 -1.10
CA ALA A 133 -12.29 3.70 0.26
C ALA A 133 -13.77 3.39 0.56
N ASP A 134 -14.70 4.17 0.03
CA ASP A 134 -16.14 3.94 0.22
C ASP A 134 -16.61 2.64 -0.47
N GLU A 135 -16.12 2.35 -1.69
CA GLU A 135 -16.40 1.09 -2.39
C GLU A 135 -15.80 -0.10 -1.63
N LEU A 136 -14.55 0.05 -1.15
CA LEU A 136 -13.86 -0.99 -0.40
C LEU A 136 -14.59 -1.33 0.91
N VAL A 137 -15.03 -0.33 1.67
CA VAL A 137 -15.84 -0.57 2.89
C VAL A 137 -17.16 -1.24 2.55
N ALA A 138 -17.90 -0.75 1.56
CA ALA A 138 -19.20 -1.32 1.21
C ALA A 138 -19.13 -2.81 0.84
N GLU A 139 -18.06 -3.22 0.13
CA GLU A 139 -17.83 -4.62 -0.24
C GLU A 139 -17.43 -5.51 0.95
N ILE A 140 -16.70 -4.94 1.92
CA ILE A 140 -16.31 -5.68 3.14
C ILE A 140 -17.51 -5.79 4.07
N ASP A 141 -18.18 -4.68 4.37
CA ASP A 141 -19.32 -4.59 5.29
C ASP A 141 -20.50 -5.46 4.81
N GLY A 142 -20.72 -5.58 3.50
CA GLY A 142 -21.73 -6.49 2.94
C GLY A 142 -21.43 -7.99 3.14
N ARG A 143 -20.26 -8.36 3.68
CA ARG A 143 -19.82 -9.74 3.93
C ARG A 143 -19.50 -10.06 5.39
N LEU A 144 -19.51 -9.06 6.27
CA LEU A 144 -19.42 -9.24 7.72
C LEU A 144 -20.78 -9.68 8.28
#